data_AF-A0A7X5VMW1-F1
#
_entry.id   AF-A0A7X5VMW1-F1
#
_cell.length_a   1.000
_cell.length_b   1.000
_cell.length_c   1.000
_cell.angle_alpha   90.00
_cell.angle_beta   90.00
_cell.angle_gamma   90.00
#
_symmetry.space_group_name_H-M   'P 1'
#
loop_
_entity.id
_entity.type
_entity.pdbx_description
1 polymer ?
#
loop_
_entity_poly.entity_id
_entity_poly.type
_entity_poly.pdbx_seq_one_letter_code
_entity_poly.pdbx_strand_id
1 'polypeptide(L)'
;MGEQGRKTLGMAMAIAGTGALAAAVAFVLSTGGGAVASTEHGMSGDMLVGLDGLDLTPYRNTTVGDVGTERFDPDAYLTEELESTTETLEDGTVLRIFEVEAVNKEIEIAPGVFFPAWTYNGQVPGPTLRANEGERIRIHFTNLGDRPHSMHFHGFHPFEMDGAMLKQQVPPNGTFVYEFEADPVGVHLYHCHATPITQHIHNGLYGLWIVDPKGGRPPARELYMMMNGFDPNFDEENEIYAVNTVAFHYARHPIEVRQNELIRIYLANITEFDLINSFHVHATFFDYYPTGTQPEPRDYTDTIIQGQGERGIVEVRFPHPGDFMFHAHKTEFAERGWMGLFRVIPDEGGDG
;
A
#
# COMPACT_ATOMS: atom_id res chain seq x y z
N MET A 1 65.47 -46.77 -10.80
CA MET A 1 66.17 -45.49 -10.58
C MET A 1 65.14 -44.40 -10.77
N GLY A 2 64.77 -43.68 -9.70
CA GLY A 2 63.71 -42.67 -9.72
C GLY A 2 62.78 -42.78 -8.51
N GLU A 3 63.24 -42.21 -7.41
CA GLU A 3 62.69 -42.16 -6.07
C GLU A 3 61.85 -40.87 -5.91
N GLN A 4 60.74 -40.89 -5.14
CA GLN A 4 60.42 -39.85 -4.12
C GLN A 4 59.02 -40.04 -3.48
N GLY A 5 59.02 -40.70 -2.32
CA GLY A 5 58.86 -40.02 -1.02
C GLY A 5 57.61 -39.18 -0.74
N ARG A 6 56.62 -39.81 -0.11
CA ARG A 6 55.63 -39.19 0.80
C ARG A 6 56.34 -38.40 1.91
N LYS A 7 55.90 -37.17 2.19
CA LYS A 7 56.06 -36.51 3.51
C LYS A 7 54.82 -35.67 3.85
N THR A 8 54.24 -35.99 5.00
CA THR A 8 53.31 -35.19 5.80
C THR A 8 54.07 -34.25 6.74
N LEU A 9 53.66 -32.98 6.79
CA LEU A 9 53.80 -31.99 7.88
C LEU A 9 52.98 -30.77 7.39
N GLY A 10 51.97 -30.19 8.06
CA GLY A 10 51.82 -29.84 9.47
C GLY A 10 51.97 -28.33 9.61
N MET A 11 50.87 -27.56 9.64
CA MET A 11 50.82 -26.15 10.09
C MET A 11 49.34 -25.74 10.30
N ALA A 12 48.85 -25.77 11.54
CA ALA A 12 48.79 -24.68 12.52
C ALA A 12 47.51 -23.83 12.38
N MET A 13 46.55 -24.12 13.28
CA MET A 13 45.44 -23.23 13.63
C MET A 13 45.99 -21.94 14.25
N ALA A 14 45.56 -20.80 13.73
CA ALA A 14 45.56 -19.53 14.44
C ALA A 14 44.12 -19.00 14.44
N ILE A 15 43.49 -19.08 15.60
CA ILE A 15 42.20 -18.44 15.90
C ILE A 15 42.52 -17.00 16.31
N ALA A 16 42.03 -16.03 15.55
CA ALA A 16 41.96 -14.64 15.95
C ALA A 16 40.50 -14.19 15.78
N GLY A 17 39.83 -13.95 16.90
CA GLY A 17 38.43 -13.55 16.95
C GLY A 17 38.22 -12.09 16.56
N THR A 18 37.00 -11.80 16.14
CA THR A 18 36.36 -10.49 16.28
C THR A 18 34.91 -10.74 16.71
N GLY A 19 34.50 -10.03 17.75
CA GLY A 19 33.29 -10.30 18.51
C GLY A 19 32.02 -10.00 17.74
N ALA A 20 31.03 -10.88 17.90
CA ALA A 20 29.65 -10.59 17.56
C ALA A 20 29.09 -9.57 18.56
N LEU A 21 28.65 -8.42 18.05
CA LEU A 21 27.78 -7.51 18.79
C LEU A 21 26.38 -8.14 18.79
N ALA A 22 26.00 -8.79 19.89
CA ALA A 22 24.60 -9.15 20.14
C ALA A 22 23.90 -7.92 20.71
N ALA A 23 23.03 -7.28 19.92
CA ALA A 23 22.11 -6.26 20.43
C ALA A 23 20.97 -6.99 21.15
N ALA A 24 21.05 -7.04 22.48
CA ALA A 24 19.96 -7.53 23.32
C ALA A 24 18.87 -6.44 23.42
N VAL A 25 17.72 -6.66 22.80
CA VAL A 25 16.51 -5.85 23.04
C VAL A 25 15.93 -6.29 24.38
N ALA A 26 16.05 -5.44 25.41
CA ALA A 26 15.49 -5.69 26.72
C ALA A 26 14.05 -5.17 26.77
N PHE A 27 13.08 -6.08 26.85
CA PHE A 27 11.69 -5.75 27.16
C PHE A 27 11.57 -5.43 28.66
N VAL A 28 11.32 -4.17 29.01
CA VAL A 28 11.00 -3.77 30.39
C VAL A 28 9.49 -3.87 30.58
N LEU A 29 9.04 -4.93 31.27
CA LEU A 29 7.68 -5.00 31.80
C LEU A 29 7.57 -4.09 33.02
N SER A 30 7.00 -2.88 32.86
CA SER A 30 6.64 -2.05 34.00
C SER A 30 5.28 -2.49 34.56
N THR A 31 5.29 -3.14 35.71
CA THR A 31 4.07 -3.33 36.52
C THR A 31 3.78 -2.04 37.28
N GLY A 32 2.92 -1.19 36.72
CA GLY A 32 2.42 0.03 37.37
C GLY A 32 0.91 0.07 37.30
N GLY A 33 0.25 -0.34 38.39
CA GLY A 33 -1.18 -0.19 38.56
C GLY A 33 -1.56 1.28 38.72
N GLY A 34 -2.45 1.75 37.84
CA GLY A 34 -3.12 3.04 37.94
C GLY A 34 -4.39 2.95 37.10
N ALA A 35 -5.55 3.02 37.74
CA ALA A 35 -6.84 3.00 37.06
C ALA A 35 -6.94 4.21 36.13
N VAL A 36 -7.03 3.94 34.83
CA VAL A 36 -7.41 4.93 33.82
C VAL A 36 -8.70 4.41 33.21
N ALA A 37 -9.78 5.19 33.34
CA ALA A 37 -11.05 4.90 32.71
C ALA A 37 -10.85 4.86 31.19
N SER A 38 -10.93 3.66 30.60
CA SER A 38 -10.86 3.49 29.14
C SER A 38 -12.24 3.80 28.55
N THR A 39 -12.33 4.91 27.82
CA THR A 39 -13.39 5.12 26.84
C THR A 39 -13.23 4.07 25.75
N GLU A 40 -14.25 3.22 25.64
CA GLU A 40 -14.34 2.13 24.68
C GLU A 40 -14.41 2.64 23.24
N HIS A 41 -13.43 2.33 22.41
CA HIS A 41 -13.58 2.40 20.94
C HIS A 41 -12.88 1.20 20.30
N GLY A 42 -13.60 0.51 19.42
CA GLY A 42 -13.13 -0.68 18.70
C GLY A 42 -14.25 -1.65 18.26
N MET A 43 -15.48 -1.45 18.72
CA MET A 43 -16.69 -2.06 18.15
C MET A 43 -17.77 -0.99 18.21
N SER A 44 -18.53 -0.75 17.14
CA SER A 44 -19.71 0.11 17.24
C SER A 44 -20.67 -0.49 18.25
N GLY A 45 -21.31 0.35 19.08
CA GLY A 45 -22.23 -0.11 20.14
C GLY A 45 -23.35 -1.03 19.63
N ASP A 46 -23.70 -0.94 18.34
CA ASP A 46 -24.67 -1.82 17.69
C ASP A 46 -24.19 -3.28 17.53
N MET A 47 -22.88 -3.52 17.43
CA MET A 47 -22.30 -4.88 17.34
C MET A 47 -22.30 -5.62 18.70
N LEU A 48 -22.57 -4.91 19.80
CA LEU A 48 -22.48 -5.42 21.17
C LEU A 48 -23.86 -5.57 21.84
N VAL A 49 -24.95 -5.25 21.14
CA VAL A 49 -26.31 -5.35 21.67
C VAL A 49 -26.62 -6.81 22.05
N GLY A 50 -26.75 -7.07 23.36
CA GLY A 50 -27.04 -8.39 23.92
C GLY A 50 -25.82 -9.17 24.45
N LEU A 51 -24.62 -8.56 24.47
CA LEU A 51 -23.39 -9.15 25.03
C LEU A 51 -22.90 -8.45 26.31
N ASP A 52 -23.77 -7.65 26.95
CA ASP A 52 -23.45 -6.90 28.17
C ASP A 52 -22.83 -7.81 29.27
N GLY A 53 -21.62 -7.45 29.71
CA GLY A 53 -20.92 -8.13 30.81
C GLY A 53 -19.99 -9.28 30.39
N LEU A 54 -19.82 -9.56 29.10
CA LEU A 54 -18.80 -10.49 28.60
C LEU A 54 -17.50 -9.75 28.26
N ASP A 55 -16.37 -10.25 28.74
CA ASP A 55 -15.05 -9.77 28.29
C ASP A 55 -14.78 -10.32 26.88
N LEU A 56 -15.02 -9.46 25.89
CA LEU A 56 -14.81 -9.78 24.48
C LEU A 56 -13.43 -9.36 23.97
N THR A 57 -12.55 -8.82 24.84
CA THR A 57 -11.17 -8.50 24.46
C THR A 57 -10.40 -9.67 23.83
N PRO A 58 -10.54 -10.95 24.27
CA PRO A 58 -9.89 -12.08 23.59
C PRO A 58 -10.49 -12.42 22.21
N TYR A 59 -11.65 -11.85 21.84
CA TYR A 59 -12.27 -12.01 20.52
C TYR A 59 -12.08 -10.79 19.61
N ARG A 60 -11.41 -9.73 20.09
CA ARG A 60 -11.01 -8.60 19.27
C ARG A 60 -9.81 -8.99 18.43
N ASN A 61 -10.03 -9.16 17.13
CA ASN A 61 -8.97 -9.40 16.18
C ASN A 61 -8.42 -8.07 15.61
N THR A 62 -7.92 -7.21 16.50
CA THR A 62 -7.39 -5.87 16.19
C THR A 62 -6.22 -5.55 17.12
N THR A 63 -5.38 -4.57 16.76
CA THR A 63 -4.27 -4.09 17.60
C THR A 63 -4.72 -3.50 18.94
N VAL A 64 -3.83 -3.55 19.95
CA VAL A 64 -3.95 -2.78 21.20
C VAL A 64 -3.16 -1.48 21.04
N GLY A 65 -3.84 -0.34 21.09
CA GLY A 65 -3.25 0.97 20.79
C GLY A 65 -3.53 1.44 19.36
N ASP A 66 -3.02 2.60 19.01
CA ASP A 66 -3.17 3.23 17.69
C ASP A 66 -1.84 3.77 17.20
N VAL A 67 -1.69 3.94 15.89
CA VAL A 67 -0.52 4.58 15.27
C VAL A 67 -0.75 6.08 15.22
N GLY A 68 0.28 6.87 15.54
CA GLY A 68 0.19 8.33 15.43
C GLY A 68 0.20 8.78 13.96
N THR A 69 -0.82 9.51 13.51
CA THR A 69 -0.96 9.94 12.11
C THR A 69 -0.10 11.16 11.75
N GLU A 70 0.54 11.79 12.74
CA GLU A 70 1.36 13.02 12.59
C GLU A 70 2.46 12.92 11.52
N ARG A 71 2.95 11.70 11.28
CA ARG A 71 4.08 11.42 10.38
C ARG A 71 3.68 10.61 9.16
N PHE A 72 2.53 9.95 9.21
CA PHE A 72 2.05 8.97 8.27
C PHE A 72 0.53 8.80 8.46
N ASP A 73 -0.29 9.27 7.53
CA ASP A 73 -1.75 9.33 7.68
C ASP A 73 -2.45 8.49 6.60
N PRO A 74 -2.93 7.28 6.92
CA PRO A 74 -3.68 6.45 5.98
C PRO A 74 -4.96 7.10 5.46
N ASP A 75 -5.59 8.02 6.20
CA ASP A 75 -6.81 8.69 5.74
C ASP A 75 -6.51 9.71 4.64
N ALA A 76 -5.35 10.36 4.71
CA ALA A 76 -4.82 11.21 3.66
C ALA A 76 -4.63 10.41 2.36
N TYR A 77 -3.93 9.27 2.43
CA TYR A 77 -3.65 8.42 1.25
C TYR A 77 -4.91 7.84 0.61
N LEU A 78 -5.99 7.73 1.36
CA LEU A 78 -7.26 7.23 0.85
C LEU A 78 -7.85 8.15 -0.23
N THR A 79 -7.48 9.44 -0.27
CA THR A 79 -8.08 10.42 -1.20
C THR A 79 -7.09 11.37 -1.86
N GLU A 80 -5.85 11.45 -1.38
CA GLU A 80 -4.85 12.38 -1.90
C GLU A 80 -4.24 11.92 -3.23
N GLU A 81 -4.10 12.89 -4.13
CA GLU A 81 -3.36 12.79 -5.38
C GLU A 81 -2.12 13.68 -5.30
N LEU A 82 -1.05 13.31 -6.00
CA LEU A 82 0.12 14.19 -6.10
C LEU A 82 -0.26 15.45 -6.89
N GLU A 83 0.02 16.62 -6.32
CA GLU A 83 -0.08 17.86 -7.06
C GLU A 83 0.80 17.83 -8.32
N SER A 84 0.27 18.32 -9.43
CA SER A 84 0.98 18.45 -10.69
C SER A 84 0.80 19.83 -11.29
N THR A 85 1.76 20.21 -12.14
CA THR A 85 1.63 21.39 -12.99
C THR A 85 1.33 20.97 -14.41
N THR A 86 0.69 21.86 -15.17
CA THR A 86 0.34 21.59 -16.58
C THR A 86 0.81 22.72 -17.48
N GLU A 87 1.37 22.36 -18.62
CA GLU A 87 1.75 23.26 -19.70
C GLU A 87 1.07 22.83 -21.00
N THR A 88 0.73 23.78 -21.88
CA THR A 88 0.24 23.46 -23.23
C THR A 88 1.39 23.62 -24.22
N LEU A 89 1.74 22.54 -24.93
CA LEU A 89 2.77 22.54 -25.96
C LEU A 89 2.29 23.23 -27.25
N GLU A 90 3.21 23.54 -28.16
CA GLU A 90 2.91 24.24 -29.43
C GLU A 90 1.90 23.48 -30.32
N ASP A 91 1.86 22.15 -30.21
CA ASP A 91 0.93 21.29 -30.94
C ASP A 91 -0.44 21.12 -30.25
N GLY A 92 -0.65 21.77 -29.11
CA GLY A 92 -1.87 21.71 -28.31
C GLY A 92 -1.91 20.56 -27.29
N THR A 93 -0.89 19.70 -27.24
CA THR A 93 -0.77 18.64 -26.24
C THR A 93 -0.61 19.24 -24.84
N VAL A 94 -1.34 18.72 -23.87
CA VAL A 94 -1.12 19.07 -22.46
C VAL A 94 0.03 18.22 -21.92
N LEU A 95 1.07 18.88 -21.42
CA LEU A 95 2.16 18.30 -20.67
C LEU A 95 1.85 18.42 -19.17
N ARG A 96 1.67 17.30 -18.48
CA ARG A 96 1.52 17.22 -17.03
C ARG A 96 2.85 16.84 -16.38
N ILE A 97 3.25 17.59 -15.36
CA ILE A 97 4.55 17.46 -14.71
C ILE A 97 4.38 17.12 -13.23
N PHE A 98 5.07 16.06 -12.80
CA PHE A 98 5.13 15.59 -11.41
C PHE A 98 6.56 15.65 -10.87
N GLU A 99 6.68 15.93 -9.58
CA GLU A 99 7.94 15.91 -8.83
C GLU A 99 7.90 14.74 -7.83
N VAL A 100 8.81 13.79 -7.99
CA VAL A 100 8.87 12.59 -7.16
C VAL A 100 10.27 12.40 -6.59
N GLU A 101 10.34 12.18 -5.28
CA GLU A 101 11.59 11.95 -4.56
C GLU A 101 11.56 10.58 -3.88
N ALA A 102 12.59 9.76 -4.08
CA ALA A 102 12.79 8.57 -3.26
C ALA A 102 13.54 8.95 -1.97
N VAL A 103 12.97 8.67 -0.80
CA VAL A 103 13.58 8.94 0.52
C VAL A 103 13.44 7.74 1.45
N ASN A 104 14.46 7.50 2.28
CA ASN A 104 14.37 6.54 3.37
C ASN A 104 13.60 7.16 4.54
N LYS A 105 12.62 6.44 5.08
CA LYS A 105 11.81 6.93 6.20
C LYS A 105 11.39 5.77 7.09
N GLU A 106 11.59 5.92 8.40
CA GLU A 106 11.01 4.99 9.36
C GLU A 106 9.51 5.30 9.51
N ILE A 107 8.68 4.28 9.34
CA ILE A 107 7.22 4.35 9.46
C ILE A 107 6.75 3.39 10.55
N GLU A 108 5.61 3.67 11.18
CA GLU A 108 4.99 2.78 12.15
C GLU A 108 3.83 2.04 11.46
N ILE A 109 3.95 0.73 11.29
CA ILE A 109 3.01 -0.10 10.49
C ILE A 109 1.96 -0.80 11.36
N ALA A 110 2.21 -0.88 12.66
CA ALA A 110 1.28 -1.27 13.71
C ALA A 110 1.77 -0.63 15.03
N PRO A 111 0.93 -0.49 16.07
CA PRO A 111 1.34 0.14 17.31
C PRO A 111 2.62 -0.46 17.91
N GLY A 112 3.67 0.36 17.98
CA GLY A 112 5.00 -0.03 18.47
C GLY A 112 5.87 -0.83 17.50
N VAL A 113 5.41 -1.09 16.28
CA VAL A 113 6.14 -1.80 15.22
C VAL A 113 6.59 -0.82 14.15
N PHE A 114 7.88 -0.51 14.17
CA PHE A 114 8.52 0.40 13.22
C PHE A 114 9.18 -0.37 12.08
N PHE A 115 9.08 0.17 10.87
CA PHE A 115 9.61 -0.42 9.65
C PHE A 115 10.47 0.59 8.87
N PRO A 116 11.69 0.23 8.45
CA PRO A 116 12.62 1.13 7.75
C PRO A 116 12.28 1.22 6.25
N ALA A 117 11.20 1.92 5.93
CA ALA A 117 10.68 2.01 4.56
C ALA A 117 11.57 2.83 3.61
N TRP A 118 11.45 2.49 2.32
CA TRP A 118 11.91 3.28 1.19
C TRP A 118 10.66 3.80 0.51
N THR A 119 10.58 5.11 0.35
CA THR A 119 9.30 5.77 0.07
C THR A 119 9.42 6.67 -1.14
N TYR A 120 8.33 6.85 -1.87
CA TYR A 120 8.18 7.99 -2.78
C TYR A 120 7.47 9.11 -2.01
N ASN A 121 8.06 10.31 -2.01
CA ASN A 121 7.58 11.51 -1.32
C ASN A 121 7.31 11.31 0.18
N GLY A 122 8.07 10.42 0.84
CA GLY A 122 7.95 10.23 2.29
C GLY A 122 6.73 9.42 2.73
N GLN A 123 6.07 8.70 1.83
CA GLN A 123 4.89 7.89 2.11
C GLN A 123 4.92 6.50 1.44
N VAL A 124 4.11 5.59 1.98
CA VAL A 124 3.88 4.22 1.51
C VAL A 124 2.38 3.94 1.61
N PRO A 125 1.63 3.68 0.55
CA PRO A 125 2.07 3.78 -0.83
C PRO A 125 2.58 5.19 -1.16
N GLY A 126 3.44 5.26 -2.17
CA GLY A 126 3.78 6.48 -2.87
C GLY A 126 2.52 7.20 -3.38
N PRO A 127 2.63 8.49 -3.69
CA PRO A 127 1.47 9.31 -4.00
C PRO A 127 0.75 8.85 -5.28
N THR A 128 -0.58 8.98 -5.29
CA THR A 128 -1.38 8.65 -6.47
C THR A 128 -1.10 9.66 -7.57
N LEU A 129 -0.60 9.18 -8.71
CA LEU A 129 -0.38 9.99 -9.91
C LEU A 129 -1.61 9.87 -10.80
N ARG A 130 -2.12 10.99 -11.32
CA ARG A 130 -3.35 11.00 -12.13
C ARG A 130 -3.25 11.93 -13.32
N ALA A 131 -3.69 11.46 -14.48
CA ALA A 131 -3.75 12.26 -15.71
C ALA A 131 -4.95 11.88 -16.57
N ASN A 132 -5.20 12.67 -17.61
CA ASN A 132 -6.19 12.33 -18.63
C ASN A 132 -5.53 11.63 -19.82
N GLU A 133 -6.27 10.73 -20.45
CA GLU A 133 -5.87 10.02 -21.67
C GLU A 133 -5.34 10.98 -22.75
N GLY A 134 -4.14 10.69 -23.25
CA GLY A 134 -3.47 11.47 -24.30
C GLY A 134 -2.72 12.71 -23.81
N GLU A 135 -2.72 13.00 -22.50
CA GLU A 135 -1.77 13.97 -21.93
C GLU A 135 -0.35 13.40 -22.01
N ARG A 136 0.65 14.26 -22.26
CA ARG A 136 2.05 13.88 -22.12
C ARG A 136 2.45 14.03 -20.66
N ILE A 137 3.09 13.01 -20.13
CA ILE A 137 3.54 12.96 -18.74
C ILE A 137 5.03 13.23 -18.70
N ARG A 138 5.46 14.03 -17.73
CA ARG A 138 6.84 14.19 -17.32
C ARG A 138 6.95 14.00 -15.82
N ILE A 139 7.80 13.09 -15.37
CA ILE A 139 8.11 12.92 -13.95
C ILE A 139 9.57 13.24 -13.73
N HIS A 140 9.82 14.28 -12.93
CA HIS A 140 11.12 14.59 -12.40
C HIS A 140 11.37 13.72 -11.18
N PHE A 141 12.14 12.66 -11.35
CA PHE A 141 12.50 11.74 -10.28
C PHE A 141 13.87 12.09 -9.69
N THR A 142 13.93 12.31 -8.39
CA THR A 142 15.16 12.53 -7.63
C THR A 142 15.35 11.42 -6.61
N ASN A 143 16.52 10.79 -6.62
CA ASN A 143 16.84 9.77 -5.62
C ASN A 143 17.61 10.40 -4.44
N LEU A 144 16.93 10.60 -3.32
CA LEU A 144 17.51 11.08 -2.06
C LEU A 144 17.77 9.94 -1.06
N GLY A 145 17.59 8.69 -1.49
CA GLY A 145 17.93 7.49 -0.73
C GLY A 145 19.45 7.21 -0.73
N ASP A 146 19.83 6.13 -0.03
CA ASP A 146 21.21 5.67 0.13
C ASP A 146 21.62 4.58 -0.86
N ARG A 147 20.70 4.17 -1.75
CA ARG A 147 20.92 3.12 -2.77
C ARG A 147 20.24 3.47 -4.10
N PRO A 148 20.57 2.79 -5.21
CA PRO A 148 19.91 3.04 -6.49
C PRO A 148 18.40 2.76 -6.44
N HIS A 149 17.61 3.64 -7.03
CA HIS A 149 16.17 3.51 -7.16
C HIS A 149 15.73 3.86 -8.58
N SER A 150 14.53 3.44 -8.97
CA SER A 150 13.92 3.79 -10.24
C SER A 150 12.41 3.91 -10.06
N MET A 151 11.69 4.29 -11.10
CA MET A 151 10.24 4.15 -11.22
C MET A 151 9.94 3.38 -12.50
N HIS A 152 9.37 2.19 -12.36
CA HIS A 152 8.80 1.41 -13.46
C HIS A 152 7.29 1.60 -13.47
N PHE A 153 6.75 1.98 -14.62
CA PHE A 153 5.33 2.28 -14.80
C PHE A 153 4.63 1.13 -15.50
N HIS A 154 3.46 0.75 -15.01
CA HIS A 154 2.56 -0.11 -15.78
C HIS A 154 1.77 0.77 -16.74
N GLY A 155 2.02 0.65 -18.04
CA GLY A 155 1.40 1.47 -19.09
C GLY A 155 2.22 1.42 -20.37
N PHE A 156 1.83 2.19 -21.39
CA PHE A 156 2.63 2.30 -22.60
C PHE A 156 3.70 3.37 -22.45
N HIS A 157 4.95 2.99 -22.67
CA HIS A 157 6.09 3.91 -22.69
C HIS A 157 7.21 3.35 -23.58
N PRO A 158 8.10 4.22 -24.11
CA PRO A 158 9.33 3.79 -24.76
C PRO A 158 10.22 2.97 -23.81
N PHE A 159 11.05 2.11 -24.40
CA PHE A 159 11.99 1.29 -23.62
C PHE A 159 12.91 2.14 -22.74
N GLU A 160 13.32 3.31 -23.21
CA GLU A 160 14.21 4.23 -22.49
C GLU A 160 13.59 4.78 -21.20
N MET A 161 12.26 4.75 -21.09
CA MET A 161 11.46 5.29 -19.97
C MET A 161 10.88 4.20 -19.07
N ASP A 162 11.29 2.95 -19.28
CA ASP A 162 10.77 1.77 -18.57
C ASP A 162 11.17 1.70 -17.10
N GLY A 163 12.34 2.22 -16.72
CA GLY A 163 12.81 2.22 -15.34
C GLY A 163 13.19 0.85 -14.76
N ALA A 164 13.13 -0.24 -15.54
CA ALA A 164 13.46 -1.59 -15.07
C ALA A 164 14.90 -2.02 -15.38
N MET A 165 15.54 -1.40 -16.35
CA MET A 165 16.88 -1.79 -16.78
C MET A 165 17.94 -1.29 -15.80
N LEU A 166 19.01 -2.07 -15.61
CA LEU A 166 20.12 -1.70 -14.71
C LEU A 166 20.71 -0.31 -15.01
N LYS A 167 20.73 0.11 -16.29
CA LYS A 167 21.21 1.43 -16.71
C LYS A 167 20.23 2.58 -16.43
N GLN A 168 18.97 2.27 -16.11
CA GLN A 168 17.92 3.23 -15.77
C GLN A 168 17.78 3.41 -14.25
N GLN A 169 18.54 2.65 -13.46
CA GLN A 169 18.58 2.85 -12.02
C GLN A 169 19.31 4.16 -11.70
N VAL A 170 18.63 5.03 -10.97
CA VAL A 170 19.12 6.34 -10.58
C VAL A 170 19.95 6.19 -9.31
N PRO A 171 21.26 6.52 -9.32
CA PRO A 171 22.10 6.41 -8.13
C PRO A 171 21.66 7.41 -7.05
N PRO A 172 22.12 7.24 -5.79
CA PRO A 172 21.94 8.24 -4.74
C PRO A 172 22.37 9.65 -5.19
N ASN A 173 21.54 10.66 -4.89
CA ASN A 173 21.63 12.05 -5.35
C ASN A 173 21.53 12.25 -6.88
N GLY A 174 21.17 11.20 -7.61
CA GLY A 174 20.91 11.27 -9.04
C GLY A 174 19.48 11.72 -9.35
N THR A 175 19.27 12.14 -10.60
CA THR A 175 17.96 12.46 -11.13
C THR A 175 17.71 11.75 -12.45
N PHE A 176 16.44 11.52 -12.78
CA PHE A 176 15.99 11.04 -14.08
C PHE A 176 14.66 11.68 -14.44
N VAL A 177 14.43 11.90 -15.74
CA VAL A 177 13.17 12.46 -16.23
C VAL A 177 12.47 11.39 -17.05
N TYR A 178 11.38 10.85 -16.51
CA TYR A 178 10.50 9.94 -17.24
C TYR A 178 9.55 10.76 -18.11
N GLU A 179 9.40 10.38 -19.39
CA GLU A 179 8.44 11.02 -20.28
C GLU A 179 7.71 10.00 -21.17
N PHE A 180 6.39 9.99 -21.11
CA PHE A 180 5.54 9.10 -21.90
C PHE A 180 4.13 9.68 -22.06
N GLU A 181 3.28 9.05 -22.87
CA GLU A 181 1.88 9.43 -23.02
C GLU A 181 1.02 8.70 -21.97
N ALA A 182 0.01 9.37 -21.43
CA ALA A 182 -0.97 8.73 -20.56
C ALA A 182 -1.91 7.83 -21.36
N ASP A 183 -1.51 6.56 -21.52
CA ASP A 183 -2.22 5.52 -22.27
C ASP A 183 -1.80 4.12 -21.75
N PRO A 184 -2.71 3.12 -21.67
CA PRO A 184 -4.17 3.19 -21.87
C PRO A 184 -4.91 3.88 -20.72
N VAL A 185 -6.20 4.17 -20.93
CA VAL A 185 -7.13 4.46 -19.83
C VAL A 185 -7.14 3.32 -18.84
N GLY A 186 -7.14 3.64 -17.55
CA GLY A 186 -7.31 2.63 -16.51
C GLY A 186 -6.69 2.99 -15.17
N VAL A 187 -6.62 1.97 -14.34
CA VAL A 187 -5.90 1.97 -13.07
C VAL A 187 -4.64 1.16 -13.27
N HIS A 188 -3.53 1.80 -13.00
CA HIS A 188 -2.21 1.24 -13.11
C HIS A 188 -1.45 1.50 -11.82
N LEU A 189 -0.20 1.08 -11.82
CA LEU A 189 0.70 1.28 -10.71
C LEU A 189 2.07 1.65 -11.24
N TYR A 190 2.87 2.22 -10.37
CA TYR A 190 4.30 2.35 -10.56
C TYR A 190 5.01 1.77 -9.36
N HIS A 191 6.21 1.24 -9.55
CA HIS A 191 7.02 0.73 -8.46
C HIS A 191 8.51 0.77 -8.81
N CYS A 192 9.36 0.65 -7.79
CA CYS A 192 10.79 0.55 -8.04
C CYS A 192 11.14 -0.80 -8.67
N HIS A 193 12.13 -0.78 -9.55
CA HIS A 193 12.61 -1.97 -10.25
C HIS A 193 14.15 -2.05 -10.20
N ALA A 194 14.75 -1.34 -9.24
CA ALA A 194 16.14 -1.54 -8.86
C ALA A 194 16.34 -2.94 -8.23
N THR A 195 17.55 -3.47 -8.32
CA THR A 195 17.84 -4.85 -7.91
C THR A 195 18.38 -4.89 -6.48
N PRO A 196 17.89 -5.77 -5.58
CA PRO A 196 16.89 -6.82 -5.81
C PRO A 196 15.43 -6.33 -5.74
N ILE A 197 14.64 -6.60 -6.78
CA ILE A 197 13.30 -6.01 -6.99
C ILE A 197 12.36 -6.26 -5.81
N THR A 198 12.32 -7.51 -5.33
CA THR A 198 11.51 -7.93 -4.17
C THR A 198 11.71 -7.01 -2.98
N GLN A 199 12.96 -6.70 -2.64
CA GLN A 199 13.28 -5.84 -1.50
C GLN A 199 12.86 -4.38 -1.74
N HIS A 200 12.98 -3.89 -2.97
CA HIS A 200 12.60 -2.53 -3.32
C HIS A 200 11.08 -2.32 -3.26
N ILE A 201 10.31 -3.30 -3.75
CA ILE A 201 8.84 -3.27 -3.65
C ILE A 201 8.43 -3.44 -2.20
N HIS A 202 8.88 -4.50 -1.51
CA HIS A 202 8.57 -4.78 -0.11
C HIS A 202 8.81 -3.59 0.83
N ASN A 203 9.91 -2.86 0.62
CA ASN A 203 10.23 -1.72 1.48
C ASN A 203 9.35 -0.48 1.25
N GLY A 204 8.43 -0.48 0.28
CA GLY A 204 7.40 0.56 0.14
C GLY A 204 7.45 1.41 -1.13
N LEU A 205 8.35 1.11 -2.09
CA LEU A 205 8.46 1.89 -3.32
C LEU A 205 7.44 1.43 -4.37
N TYR A 206 6.17 1.77 -4.15
CA TYR A 206 5.06 1.55 -5.08
C TYR A 206 3.98 2.60 -4.91
N GLY A 207 3.18 2.87 -5.93
CA GLY A 207 2.04 3.79 -5.86
C GLY A 207 1.07 3.59 -7.03
N LEU A 208 -0.07 4.29 -7.00
CA LEU A 208 -1.07 4.23 -8.06
C LEU A 208 -0.75 5.19 -9.21
N TRP A 209 -1.02 4.75 -10.43
CA TRP A 209 -1.00 5.56 -11.64
C TRP A 209 -2.36 5.45 -12.33
N ILE A 210 -3.11 6.55 -12.42
CA ILE A 210 -4.48 6.56 -12.95
C ILE A 210 -4.53 7.38 -14.23
N VAL A 211 -5.10 6.78 -15.28
CA VAL A 211 -5.39 7.46 -16.55
C VAL A 211 -6.89 7.49 -16.75
N ASP A 212 -7.47 8.69 -16.68
CA ASP A 212 -8.90 8.88 -16.92
C ASP A 212 -9.23 8.92 -18.41
N PRO A 213 -10.41 8.38 -18.82
CA PRO A 213 -10.86 8.48 -20.19
C PRO A 213 -11.17 9.92 -20.60
N LYS A 214 -11.04 10.23 -21.89
CA LYS A 214 -11.57 11.48 -22.46
C LYS A 214 -13.06 11.62 -22.13
N GLY A 215 -13.41 12.70 -21.44
CA GLY A 215 -14.78 12.97 -20.95
C GLY A 215 -15.02 12.58 -19.49
N GLY A 216 -14.05 11.95 -18.84
CA GLY A 216 -14.09 11.57 -17.43
C GLY A 216 -15.00 10.37 -17.14
N ARG A 217 -15.00 9.96 -15.88
CA ARG A 217 -15.89 8.92 -15.35
C ARG A 217 -17.14 9.56 -14.74
N PRO A 218 -18.26 8.82 -14.60
CA PRO A 218 -19.40 9.29 -13.83
C PRO A 218 -18.96 9.75 -12.42
N PRO A 219 -19.51 10.86 -11.88
CA PRO A 219 -19.14 11.33 -10.55
C PRO A 219 -19.33 10.24 -9.49
N ALA A 220 -18.31 10.05 -8.67
CA ALA A 220 -18.29 9.12 -7.54
C ALA A 220 -17.44 9.72 -6.43
N ARG A 221 -17.62 9.23 -5.21
CA ARG A 221 -16.61 9.40 -4.17
C ARG A 221 -15.50 8.41 -4.41
N GLU A 222 -14.31 8.94 -4.68
CA GLU A 222 -13.16 8.14 -5.08
C GLU A 222 -12.25 7.83 -3.90
N LEU A 223 -11.83 6.57 -3.81
CA LEU A 223 -10.94 6.07 -2.76
C LEU A 223 -9.76 5.32 -3.38
N TYR A 224 -8.57 5.54 -2.86
CA TYR A 224 -7.33 4.88 -3.27
C TYR A 224 -6.94 3.81 -2.26
N MET A 225 -6.86 2.56 -2.70
CA MET A 225 -6.54 1.43 -1.82
C MET A 225 -5.43 0.58 -2.43
N MET A 226 -4.25 0.59 -1.81
CA MET A 226 -3.17 -0.33 -2.15
C MET A 226 -3.04 -1.43 -1.11
N MET A 227 -2.99 -2.68 -1.60
CA MET A 227 -2.81 -3.87 -0.78
C MET A 227 -1.36 -4.22 -0.60
N ASN A 228 -0.88 -4.19 0.64
CA ASN A 228 0.50 -4.48 0.98
C ASN A 228 0.64 -5.43 2.18
N GLY A 229 1.84 -5.99 2.28
CA GLY A 229 2.30 -6.84 3.37
C GLY A 229 3.68 -6.39 3.81
N PHE A 230 4.00 -6.64 5.08
CA PHE A 230 5.29 -6.32 5.69
C PHE A 230 5.85 -7.54 6.41
N ASP A 231 7.16 -7.69 6.24
CA ASP A 231 8.02 -8.68 6.88
C ASP A 231 9.03 -7.88 7.74
N PRO A 232 8.68 -7.53 8.99
CA PRO A 232 9.58 -6.83 9.90
C PRO A 232 10.72 -7.71 10.42
N ASN A 233 10.67 -9.04 10.21
CA ASN A 233 11.61 -9.99 10.79
C ASN A 233 12.67 -10.47 9.77
N PHE A 234 12.44 -10.21 8.49
CA PHE A 234 13.29 -10.47 7.32
C PHE A 234 13.49 -11.96 7.01
N ASP A 235 12.46 -12.78 7.19
CA ASP A 235 12.46 -14.21 6.83
C ASP A 235 11.76 -14.52 5.50
N GLU A 236 11.37 -13.50 4.73
CA GLU A 236 10.65 -13.58 3.46
C GLU A 236 9.18 -14.07 3.61
N GLU A 237 8.58 -13.89 4.80
CA GLU A 237 7.16 -14.12 5.08
C GLU A 237 6.51 -12.85 5.69
N ASN A 238 5.27 -12.52 5.32
CA ASN A 238 4.61 -11.32 5.86
C ASN A 238 3.95 -11.60 7.23
N GLU A 239 4.34 -10.86 8.28
CA GLU A 239 3.65 -10.86 9.58
C GLU A 239 2.46 -9.90 9.62
N ILE A 240 2.50 -8.84 8.83
CA ILE A 240 1.54 -7.74 8.87
C ILE A 240 0.99 -7.50 7.47
N TYR A 241 -0.32 -7.29 7.37
CA TYR A 241 -0.99 -6.93 6.12
C TYR A 241 -1.82 -5.67 6.35
N ALA A 242 -1.96 -4.83 5.33
CA ALA A 242 -2.72 -3.60 5.46
C ALA A 242 -3.20 -3.05 4.12
N VAL A 243 -4.29 -2.29 4.17
CA VAL A 243 -4.65 -1.34 3.12
C VAL A 243 -4.08 0.01 3.50
N ASN A 244 -3.28 0.57 2.60
CA ASN A 244 -2.55 1.81 2.85
C ASN A 244 -1.69 1.73 4.13
N THR A 245 -1.00 0.58 4.32
CA THR A 245 0.16 0.36 5.20
C THR A 245 -0.06 0.14 6.69
N VAL A 246 -1.02 0.81 7.33
CA VAL A 246 -1.22 0.63 8.79
C VAL A 246 -2.22 -0.49 9.06
N ALA A 247 -1.76 -1.52 9.77
CA ALA A 247 -2.57 -2.67 10.17
C ALA A 247 -3.80 -2.23 10.98
N PHE A 248 -4.98 -2.71 10.58
CA PHE A 248 -6.26 -2.42 11.23
C PHE A 248 -6.67 -0.94 11.26
N HIS A 249 -6.02 -0.04 10.51
CA HIS A 249 -6.33 1.40 10.56
C HIS A 249 -7.81 1.65 10.33
N TYR A 250 -8.36 1.21 9.19
CA TYR A 250 -9.78 1.45 8.88
C TYR A 250 -10.76 0.58 9.69
N ALA A 251 -10.27 -0.39 10.49
CA ALA A 251 -11.11 -1.10 11.46
C ALA A 251 -11.28 -0.25 12.73
N ARG A 252 -10.25 0.53 13.09
CA ARG A 252 -10.27 1.48 14.21
C ARG A 252 -10.87 2.84 13.82
N HIS A 253 -10.66 3.24 12.57
CA HIS A 253 -11.09 4.50 11.96
C HIS A 253 -11.97 4.21 10.73
N PRO A 254 -13.25 3.85 10.92
CA PRO A 254 -14.13 3.48 9.81
C PRO A 254 -14.25 4.57 8.75
N ILE A 255 -14.23 4.16 7.49
CA ILE A 255 -14.42 5.06 6.35
C ILE A 255 -15.90 5.45 6.29
N GLU A 256 -16.21 6.68 6.71
CA GLU A 256 -17.59 7.18 6.68
C GLU A 256 -18.03 7.48 5.26
N VAL A 257 -19.15 6.90 4.80
CA VAL A 257 -19.74 7.10 3.45
C VAL A 257 -21.25 7.32 3.56
N ARG A 258 -21.88 7.98 2.58
CA ARG A 258 -23.34 8.19 2.61
C ARG A 258 -24.08 7.00 2.01
N GLN A 259 -25.24 6.69 2.57
CA GLN A 259 -26.15 5.70 2.01
C GLN A 259 -26.46 6.02 0.54
N ASN A 260 -26.45 5.00 -0.31
CA ASN A 260 -26.65 5.08 -1.77
C ASN A 260 -25.63 5.92 -2.57
N GLU A 261 -24.63 6.55 -1.92
CA GLU A 261 -23.53 7.23 -2.61
C GLU A 261 -22.73 6.23 -3.46
N LEU A 262 -22.30 6.65 -4.65
CA LEU A 262 -21.41 5.83 -5.47
C LEU A 262 -20.00 5.94 -4.92
N ILE A 263 -19.49 4.85 -4.37
CA ILE A 263 -18.10 4.75 -3.95
C ILE A 263 -17.33 4.04 -5.05
N ARG A 264 -16.28 4.69 -5.56
CA ARG A 264 -15.36 4.14 -6.55
C ARG A 264 -14.01 3.93 -5.90
N ILE A 265 -13.59 2.68 -5.78
CA ILE A 265 -12.31 2.30 -5.18
C ILE A 265 -11.36 1.91 -6.30
N TYR A 266 -10.22 2.59 -6.35
CA TYR A 266 -9.07 2.22 -7.17
C TYR A 266 -8.21 1.26 -6.35
N LEU A 267 -8.42 -0.04 -6.57
CA LEU A 267 -7.83 -1.11 -5.76
C LEU A 267 -6.68 -1.78 -6.52
N ALA A 268 -5.48 -1.80 -5.94
CA ALA A 268 -4.33 -2.46 -6.52
C ALA A 268 -3.60 -3.35 -5.52
N ASN A 269 -3.19 -4.54 -5.96
CA ASN A 269 -2.38 -5.44 -5.16
C ASN A 269 -0.88 -5.25 -5.42
N ILE A 270 -0.12 -5.03 -4.36
CA ILE A 270 1.35 -5.02 -4.40
C ILE A 270 1.96 -5.85 -3.25
N THR A 271 1.17 -6.70 -2.62
CA THR A 271 1.65 -7.64 -1.59
C THR A 271 2.78 -8.49 -2.19
N GLU A 272 3.96 -8.41 -1.57
CA GLU A 272 5.14 -9.22 -1.92
C GLU A 272 5.11 -10.55 -1.16
N PHE A 273 5.87 -11.55 -1.61
CA PHE A 273 5.96 -12.91 -1.06
C PHE A 273 4.71 -13.78 -1.26
N ASP A 274 3.53 -13.29 -0.88
CA ASP A 274 2.26 -13.99 -1.09
C ASP A 274 1.75 -13.88 -2.53
N LEU A 275 1.41 -15.02 -3.14
CA LEU A 275 1.07 -15.10 -4.56
C LEU A 275 -0.21 -14.35 -4.95
N ILE A 276 -1.17 -14.26 -4.03
CA ILE A 276 -2.51 -13.70 -4.27
C ILE A 276 -2.99 -12.94 -3.05
N ASN A 277 -3.80 -11.93 -3.27
CA ASN A 277 -4.59 -11.24 -2.27
C ASN A 277 -6.07 -11.18 -2.71
N SER A 278 -6.97 -10.72 -1.86
CA SER A 278 -8.40 -10.67 -2.14
C SER A 278 -9.05 -9.48 -1.46
N PHE A 279 -10.21 -9.08 -1.98
CA PHE A 279 -11.03 -8.03 -1.40
C PHE A 279 -12.48 -8.49 -1.37
N HIS A 280 -13.08 -8.41 -0.19
CA HIS A 280 -14.46 -8.75 0.08
C HIS A 280 -15.13 -7.62 0.87
N VAL A 281 -16.39 -7.32 0.58
CA VAL A 281 -17.22 -6.39 1.36
C VAL A 281 -18.47 -7.10 1.84
N HIS A 282 -18.76 -6.99 3.14
CA HIS A 282 -19.89 -7.65 3.77
C HIS A 282 -21.22 -7.08 3.26
N ALA A 283 -22.21 -7.96 3.11
CA ALA A 283 -23.62 -7.62 2.90
C ALA A 283 -23.91 -6.63 1.75
N THR A 284 -23.02 -6.55 0.75
CA THR A 284 -23.21 -5.77 -0.47
C THR A 284 -22.51 -6.45 -1.65
N PHE A 285 -22.82 -5.99 -2.86
CA PHE A 285 -22.18 -6.41 -4.10
C PHE A 285 -21.67 -5.17 -4.83
N PHE A 286 -20.67 -5.35 -5.67
CA PHE A 286 -20.02 -4.29 -6.41
C PHE A 286 -19.77 -4.70 -7.86
N ASP A 287 -19.74 -3.69 -8.72
CA ASP A 287 -19.28 -3.80 -10.10
C ASP A 287 -17.75 -3.75 -10.10
N TYR A 288 -17.11 -4.73 -10.76
CA TYR A 288 -15.65 -4.81 -10.86
C TYR A 288 -15.17 -4.64 -12.30
N TYR A 289 -14.22 -3.72 -12.48
CA TYR A 289 -13.58 -3.40 -13.76
C TYR A 289 -12.10 -3.76 -13.68
N PRO A 290 -11.68 -4.97 -14.11
CA PRO A 290 -10.28 -5.36 -14.08
C PRO A 290 -9.42 -4.36 -14.86
N THR A 291 -8.39 -3.81 -14.20
CA THR A 291 -7.50 -2.76 -14.73
C THR A 291 -8.18 -1.43 -15.12
N GLY A 292 -9.51 -1.33 -15.06
CA GLY A 292 -10.26 -0.11 -15.39
C GLY A 292 -10.20 0.32 -16.87
N THR A 293 -9.75 -0.55 -17.77
CA THR A 293 -9.54 -0.27 -19.21
C THR A 293 -10.80 -0.41 -20.06
N GLN A 294 -11.85 -1.05 -19.52
CA GLN A 294 -13.14 -1.19 -20.17
C GLN A 294 -14.18 -0.33 -19.45
N PRO A 295 -15.15 0.25 -20.18
CA PRO A 295 -16.19 1.09 -19.60
C PRO A 295 -17.28 0.29 -18.90
N GLU A 296 -17.40 -1.01 -19.18
CA GLU A 296 -18.40 -1.90 -18.57
C GLU A 296 -17.71 -2.84 -17.57
N PRO A 297 -18.37 -3.17 -16.45
CA PRO A 297 -17.80 -4.09 -15.48
C PRO A 297 -17.77 -5.50 -16.05
N ARG A 298 -16.75 -6.24 -15.66
CA ARG A 298 -16.63 -7.66 -16.02
C ARG A 298 -17.52 -8.51 -15.12
N ASP A 299 -17.53 -8.18 -13.84
CA ASP A 299 -18.14 -8.99 -12.79
C ASP A 299 -19.02 -8.10 -11.90
N TYR A 300 -20.12 -8.67 -11.40
CA TYR A 300 -20.91 -8.13 -10.29
C TYR A 300 -20.87 -9.15 -9.16
N THR A 301 -20.11 -8.84 -8.11
CA THR A 301 -19.71 -9.82 -7.07
C THR A 301 -19.50 -9.11 -5.72
N ASP A 302 -19.33 -9.87 -4.65
CA ASP A 302 -18.95 -9.37 -3.33
C ASP A 302 -17.47 -9.62 -2.99
N THR A 303 -16.78 -10.39 -3.84
CA THR A 303 -15.40 -10.86 -3.59
C THR A 303 -14.63 -10.97 -4.91
N ILE A 304 -13.38 -10.51 -4.89
CA ILE A 304 -12.41 -10.68 -5.98
C ILE A 304 -11.05 -11.17 -5.46
N ILE A 305 -10.22 -11.69 -6.37
CA ILE A 305 -8.82 -12.10 -6.12
C ILE A 305 -7.93 -11.30 -7.07
N GLN A 306 -6.76 -10.86 -6.59
CA GLN A 306 -5.74 -10.18 -7.37
C GLN A 306 -4.36 -10.82 -7.08
N GLY A 307 -3.61 -11.20 -8.10
CA GLY A 307 -2.16 -11.45 -7.99
C GLY A 307 -1.37 -10.16 -7.82
N GLN A 308 -0.06 -10.24 -7.52
CA GLN A 308 0.79 -9.05 -7.44
C GLN A 308 0.79 -8.29 -8.78
N GLY A 309 0.55 -6.98 -8.74
CA GLY A 309 0.42 -6.12 -9.92
C GLY A 309 -0.95 -6.16 -10.59
N GLU A 310 -1.85 -7.07 -10.21
CA GLU A 310 -3.26 -6.97 -10.61
C GLU A 310 -3.96 -5.86 -9.82
N ARG A 311 -4.92 -5.22 -10.48
CA ARG A 311 -5.64 -4.05 -9.99
C ARG A 311 -6.96 -3.89 -10.73
N GLY A 312 -7.84 -3.04 -10.22
CA GLY A 312 -9.09 -2.70 -10.89
C GLY A 312 -9.88 -1.62 -10.17
N ILE A 313 -11.02 -1.26 -10.77
CA ILE A 313 -11.99 -0.35 -10.17
C ILE A 313 -13.09 -1.19 -9.53
N VAL A 314 -13.44 -0.88 -8.29
CA VAL A 314 -14.61 -1.41 -7.60
C VAL A 314 -15.61 -0.27 -7.45
N GLU A 315 -16.82 -0.43 -7.97
CA GLU A 315 -17.92 0.52 -7.79
C GLU A 315 -19.02 -0.10 -6.93
N VAL A 316 -19.31 0.53 -5.78
CA VAL A 316 -20.24 0.01 -4.77
C VAL A 316 -21.18 1.10 -4.27
N ARG A 317 -22.41 0.70 -3.93
CA ARG A 317 -23.38 1.52 -3.20
C ARG A 317 -23.91 0.72 -2.02
N PHE A 318 -24.07 1.38 -0.87
CA PHE A 318 -24.62 0.74 0.32
C PHE A 318 -26.11 1.11 0.46
N PRO A 319 -27.05 0.15 0.31
CA PRO A 319 -28.48 0.43 0.37
C PRO A 319 -29.01 0.60 1.79
N HIS A 320 -28.24 0.20 2.80
CA HIS A 320 -28.63 0.27 4.21
C HIS A 320 -27.54 0.99 5.03
N PRO A 321 -27.92 1.78 6.06
CA PRO A 321 -26.95 2.36 6.98
C PRO A 321 -26.38 1.28 7.92
N GLY A 322 -25.22 1.57 8.51
CA GLY A 322 -24.52 0.68 9.44
C GLY A 322 -23.03 0.53 9.11
N ASP A 323 -22.34 -0.30 9.90
CA ASP A 323 -20.93 -0.62 9.67
C ASP A 323 -20.83 -1.90 8.82
N PHE A 324 -20.20 -1.81 7.65
CA PHE A 324 -19.97 -2.91 6.72
C PHE A 324 -18.48 -3.23 6.65
N MET A 325 -18.09 -4.44 7.05
CA MET A 325 -16.70 -4.85 7.03
C MET A 325 -16.21 -5.07 5.61
N PHE A 326 -14.98 -4.62 5.33
CA PHE A 326 -14.23 -5.03 4.16
C PHE A 326 -12.89 -5.62 4.60
N HIS A 327 -12.46 -6.70 3.95
CA HIS A 327 -11.22 -7.39 4.30
C HIS A 327 -10.80 -8.36 3.20
N ALA A 328 -9.67 -9.03 3.38
CA ALA A 328 -9.24 -10.11 2.51
C ALA A 328 -10.05 -11.34 2.86
N HIS A 329 -10.58 -12.00 1.83
CA HIS A 329 -11.22 -13.29 2.01
C HIS A 329 -10.21 -14.46 2.14
N LYS A 330 -8.92 -14.13 2.27
CA LYS A 330 -7.88 -14.96 2.87
C LYS A 330 -7.77 -14.57 4.34
N THR A 331 -8.35 -15.39 5.22
CA THR A 331 -8.56 -15.04 6.63
C THR A 331 -7.27 -14.61 7.33
N GLU A 332 -6.18 -15.35 7.12
CA GLU A 332 -4.85 -15.04 7.67
C GLU A 332 -4.44 -13.57 7.48
N PHE A 333 -4.69 -12.97 6.31
CA PHE A 333 -4.31 -11.59 6.03
C PHE A 333 -5.20 -10.62 6.80
N ALA A 334 -6.50 -10.92 6.86
CA ALA A 334 -7.45 -10.15 7.65
C ALA A 334 -7.08 -10.17 9.14
N GLU A 335 -6.78 -11.34 9.70
CA GLU A 335 -6.36 -11.50 11.11
C GLU A 335 -4.99 -10.87 11.42
N ARG A 336 -4.20 -10.54 10.40
CA ARG A 336 -2.89 -9.87 10.50
C ARG A 336 -2.91 -8.39 10.10
N GLY A 337 -4.09 -7.79 9.88
CA GLY A 337 -4.26 -6.34 9.75
C GLY A 337 -5.06 -5.85 8.55
N TRP A 338 -5.23 -6.68 7.51
CA TRP A 338 -5.95 -6.30 6.29
C TRP A 338 -7.47 -6.40 6.50
N MET A 339 -8.01 -5.47 7.29
CA MET A 339 -9.46 -5.31 7.49
C MET A 339 -9.83 -3.86 7.81
N GLY A 340 -11.06 -3.50 7.48
CA GLY A 340 -11.63 -2.20 7.77
C GLY A 340 -13.16 -2.19 7.77
N LEU A 341 -13.74 -1.03 8.04
CA LEU A 341 -15.17 -0.80 8.07
C LEU A 341 -15.54 0.37 7.16
N PHE A 342 -16.59 0.21 6.37
CA PHE A 342 -17.35 1.34 5.83
C PHE A 342 -18.46 1.68 6.83
N ARG A 343 -18.47 2.90 7.36
CA ARG A 343 -19.56 3.42 8.19
C ARG A 343 -20.54 4.17 7.31
N VAL A 344 -21.64 3.53 6.99
CA VAL A 344 -22.66 4.09 6.10
C VAL A 344 -23.62 4.94 6.92
N ILE A 345 -23.51 6.26 6.78
CA ILE A 345 -24.43 7.21 7.41
C ILE A 345 -25.72 7.31 6.59
N PRO A 346 -26.91 7.35 7.24
CA PRO A 346 -28.18 7.54 6.54
C PRO A 346 -28.17 8.78 5.66
N ASP A 347 -28.87 8.72 4.53
CA ASP A 347 -29.11 9.91 3.70
C ASP A 347 -30.19 10.77 4.36
N GLU A 348 -29.78 11.79 5.13
CA GLU A 348 -30.69 12.77 5.72
C GLU A 348 -31.18 13.76 4.64
N GLY A 349 -32.09 13.29 3.79
CA GLY A 349 -32.59 14.05 2.63
C GLY A 349 -34.07 13.85 2.30
N GLY A 350 -34.96 14.51 3.05
CA GLY A 350 -36.28 14.94 2.55
C GLY A 350 -37.47 14.73 3.51
N ASP A 351 -37.99 15.84 4.04
CA ASP A 351 -39.18 15.97 4.89
C ASP A 351 -40.38 15.06 4.54
N GLY A 352 -41.00 14.51 5.58
CA GLY A 352 -42.42 14.12 5.58
C GLY A 352 -43.29 15.22 6.15
#